data_AF-A0A1Q4BIJ0-F1
#
_entry.id   AF-A0A1Q4BIJ0-F1
#
_cell.length_a   1.000
_cell.length_b   1.000
_cell.length_c   1.000
_cell.angle_alpha   90.00
_cell.angle_beta   90.00
_cell.angle_gamma   90.00
#
_symmetry.space_group_name_H-M   'P 1'
#
loop_
_entity.id
_entity.type
_entity.pdbx_description
1 polymer ?
#
loop_
_entity_poly.entity_id
_entity_poly.type
_entity_poly.pdbx_seq_one_letter_code
_entity_poly.pdbx_strand_id
1 'polypeptide(L)'
;MELNVNDRIIAKPTLNDIAAAIDAAPYPAGWYINLEADDGTYIEAFPEDRAFRLHCERKDQSWRSADTVDAAQLKDILGLYLRRDPSWHRACDWKSEDDNNAPATGISSKSEPPAWAIAVFVGTIATFFIGFNLMDAISDSWRDALPSSDYFWISLIFAPMVLLLVLALAVKLIAVRKAAHWPSAMGRVTRSAIRARRSQGTSDTVQVHNEPAIAYEFTALGRKWTGQRISLGDDTGGANTEATLQRYPVGATVKVFYNPKDPKDCVLERDPPAGLGKGCLIGLAALILFGIVVWYLVTNATSLLGQYLPKGNPPLTVFATCFGLLLLLISITGRRASRIAANWPTVQGRIVVSEVKTVNNAPEGHSRTRYTPAVEYVYQVNGHDYHGRQINYGITTSGSRKSAEKTTARYPVGKVLDVHYDPANPSNATLEHSTGFYWFILAIAAACFALAVYTSGLLG
;
A
#
# COMPACT_ATOMS: atom_id res chain seq x y z
N MET A 1 -0.19 7.74 -21.49
CA MET A 1 -0.92 6.54 -21.91
C MET A 1 0.06 5.40 -21.94
N GLU A 2 -0.27 4.32 -21.24
CA GLU A 2 0.56 3.13 -21.09
C GLU A 2 -0.20 1.93 -21.66
N LEU A 3 0.46 1.10 -22.45
CA LEU A 3 -0.11 -0.15 -22.96
C LEU A 3 0.47 -1.32 -22.17
N ASN A 4 -0.38 -2.12 -21.57
CA ASN A 4 -0.03 -3.36 -20.90
C ASN A 4 -0.57 -4.54 -21.70
N VAL A 5 0.33 -5.38 -22.21
CA VAL A 5 -0.03 -6.61 -22.93
C VAL A 5 0.47 -7.78 -22.10
N ASN A 6 -0.45 -8.49 -21.45
CA ASN A 6 -0.12 -9.67 -20.65
C ASN A 6 1.06 -9.44 -19.69
N ASP A 7 0.95 -8.39 -18.86
CA ASP A 7 1.94 -7.93 -17.87
C ASP A 7 3.22 -7.28 -18.43
N ARG A 8 3.30 -7.07 -19.75
CA ARG A 8 4.38 -6.29 -20.39
C ARG A 8 3.93 -4.85 -20.65
N ILE A 9 4.58 -3.90 -19.98
CA ILE A 9 4.26 -2.46 -20.08
C ILE A 9 5.07 -1.78 -21.18
N ILE A 10 4.38 -0.98 -22.00
CA ILE A 10 4.92 -0.08 -23.01
C ILE A 10 4.46 1.33 -22.63
N ALA A 11 5.37 2.11 -22.02
CA ALA A 11 5.05 3.43 -21.43
C ALA A 11 4.71 4.54 -22.47
N LYS A 12 5.05 4.32 -23.75
CA LYS A 12 4.71 5.22 -24.86
C LYS A 12 4.28 4.39 -26.07
N PRO A 13 3.08 3.80 -26.02
CA PRO A 13 2.63 2.88 -27.04
C PRO A 13 2.35 3.61 -28.35
N THR A 14 2.68 2.94 -29.45
CA THR A 14 2.34 3.35 -30.82
C THR A 14 1.22 2.49 -31.37
N LEU A 15 0.60 2.92 -32.48
CA LEU A 15 -0.40 2.10 -33.20
C LEU A 15 0.18 0.75 -33.64
N ASN A 16 1.48 0.70 -33.95
CA ASN A 16 2.16 -0.54 -34.32
C ASN A 16 2.29 -1.49 -33.13
N ASP A 17 2.49 -0.99 -31.91
CA ASP A 17 2.55 -1.82 -30.70
C ASP A 17 1.20 -2.48 -30.41
N ILE A 18 0.10 -1.72 -30.57
CA ILE A 18 -1.26 -2.22 -30.45
C ILE A 18 -1.54 -3.29 -31.51
N ALA A 19 -1.21 -2.99 -32.78
CA ALA A 19 -1.43 -3.93 -33.88
C ALA A 19 -0.61 -5.22 -33.70
N ALA A 20 0.67 -5.10 -33.34
CA ALA A 20 1.54 -6.25 -33.09
C ALA A 20 1.04 -7.13 -31.94
N ALA A 21 0.48 -6.53 -30.88
CA ALA A 21 -0.12 -7.27 -29.78
C ALA A 21 -1.37 -8.06 -30.21
N ILE A 22 -2.22 -7.47 -31.05
CA ILE A 22 -3.47 -8.08 -31.56
C ILE A 22 -3.20 -9.06 -32.71
N ASP A 23 -2.07 -8.97 -33.40
CA ASP A 23 -1.72 -9.93 -34.46
C ASP A 23 -0.93 -11.14 -33.94
N ALA A 24 -0.53 -11.12 -32.67
CA ALA A 24 0.30 -12.16 -32.05
C ALA A 24 -0.45 -13.47 -31.71
N ALA A 25 -1.63 -13.72 -32.30
CA ALA A 25 -2.38 -14.95 -32.08
C ALA A 25 -1.54 -16.19 -32.45
N PRO A 26 -1.68 -17.33 -31.74
CA PRO A 26 -2.65 -17.62 -30.69
C PRO A 26 -2.31 -17.01 -29.31
N TYR A 27 -3.34 -16.62 -28.55
CA TYR A 27 -3.17 -16.01 -27.23
C TYR A 27 -3.04 -17.06 -26.11
N PRO A 28 -2.13 -16.88 -25.13
CA PRO A 28 -2.07 -17.73 -23.95
C PRO A 28 -3.32 -17.57 -23.05
N ALA A 29 -3.58 -18.55 -22.19
CA ALA A 29 -4.68 -18.47 -21.24
C ALA A 29 -4.51 -17.29 -20.27
N GLY A 30 -5.52 -16.43 -20.17
CA GLY A 30 -5.47 -15.21 -19.35
C GLY A 30 -4.82 -14.01 -20.02
N TRP A 31 -4.50 -14.09 -21.32
CA TRP A 31 -4.03 -12.94 -22.08
C TRP A 31 -5.03 -11.78 -22.03
N TYR A 32 -4.50 -10.58 -21.89
CA TYR A 32 -5.27 -9.33 -21.94
C TYR A 32 -4.41 -8.23 -22.56
N ILE A 33 -5.09 -7.22 -23.11
CA ILE A 33 -4.49 -5.97 -23.54
C ILE A 33 -5.22 -4.82 -22.86
N ASN A 34 -4.49 -3.97 -22.14
CA ASN A 34 -5.02 -2.83 -21.42
C ASN A 34 -4.29 -1.55 -21.85
N LEU A 35 -5.04 -0.55 -22.32
CA LEU A 35 -4.52 0.76 -22.66
C LEU A 35 -5.04 1.78 -21.64
N GLU A 36 -4.15 2.27 -20.78
CA GLU A 36 -4.47 3.13 -19.64
C GLU A 36 -4.04 4.58 -19.92
N ALA A 37 -4.91 5.53 -19.61
CA ALA A 37 -4.66 6.96 -19.70
C ALA A 37 -4.13 7.53 -18.37
N ASP A 38 -3.49 8.69 -18.44
CA ASP A 38 -2.83 9.30 -17.26
C ASP A 38 -3.81 9.74 -16.16
N ASP A 39 -5.13 9.76 -16.45
CA ASP A 39 -6.19 10.08 -15.51
C ASP A 39 -6.82 8.84 -14.84
N GLY A 40 -6.24 7.65 -15.07
CA GLY A 40 -6.70 6.36 -14.54
C GLY A 40 -7.87 5.75 -15.32
N THR A 41 -8.34 6.40 -16.39
CA THR A 41 -9.29 5.77 -17.32
C THR A 41 -8.56 4.71 -18.15
N TYR A 42 -9.19 3.56 -18.40
CA TYR A 42 -8.57 2.54 -19.25
C TYR A 42 -9.58 1.78 -20.10
N ILE A 43 -9.08 1.21 -21.21
CA ILE A 43 -9.79 0.21 -22.02
C ILE A 43 -8.99 -1.09 -21.98
N GLU A 44 -9.62 -2.13 -21.49
CA GLU A 44 -9.08 -3.49 -21.42
C GLU A 44 -9.86 -4.41 -22.37
N ALA A 45 -9.16 -5.31 -23.06
CA ALA A 45 -9.77 -6.30 -23.93
C ALA A 45 -9.25 -7.71 -23.63
N PHE A 46 -10.18 -8.66 -23.64
CA PHE A 46 -9.94 -10.08 -23.41
C PHE A 46 -10.36 -10.88 -24.64
N PRO A 47 -9.63 -11.95 -25.00
CA PRO A 47 -10.01 -12.83 -26.08
C PRO A 47 -11.20 -13.70 -25.62
N GLU A 48 -12.23 -13.77 -26.45
CA GLU A 48 -13.41 -14.61 -26.26
C GLU A 48 -13.72 -15.33 -27.58
N ASP A 49 -13.52 -16.64 -27.58
CA ASP A 49 -13.55 -17.51 -28.77
C ASP A 49 -12.62 -17.04 -29.91
N ARG A 50 -13.17 -16.36 -30.94
CA ARG A 50 -12.45 -15.82 -32.10
C ARG A 50 -12.48 -14.29 -32.19
N ALA A 51 -12.96 -13.64 -31.13
CA ALA A 51 -13.17 -12.21 -31.05
C ALA A 51 -12.67 -11.68 -29.69
N PHE A 52 -13.00 -10.44 -29.36
CA PHE A 52 -12.59 -9.79 -28.12
C PHE A 52 -13.78 -9.18 -27.41
N ARG A 53 -13.76 -9.20 -26.09
CA ARG A 53 -14.68 -8.43 -25.27
C ARG A 53 -13.95 -7.31 -24.56
N LEU A 54 -14.55 -6.11 -24.58
CA LEU A 54 -13.95 -4.92 -24.02
C LEU A 54 -14.57 -4.58 -22.68
N HIS A 55 -13.73 -4.04 -21.81
CA HIS A 55 -14.08 -3.41 -20.54
C HIS A 55 -13.48 -2.00 -20.55
N CYS A 56 -14.24 -1.01 -20.11
CA CYS A 56 -13.77 0.35 -19.93
C CYS A 56 -14.16 0.84 -18.54
N GLU A 57 -13.23 1.49 -17.84
CA GLU A 57 -13.50 2.10 -16.54
C GLU A 57 -13.14 3.59 -16.57
N ARG A 58 -14.04 4.44 -16.09
CA ARG A 58 -13.84 5.89 -15.98
C ARG A 58 -14.45 6.42 -14.69
N LYS A 59 -13.60 6.88 -13.75
CA LYS A 59 -14.02 7.64 -12.55
C LYS A 59 -15.26 7.05 -11.86
N ASP A 60 -15.22 5.74 -11.56
CA ASP A 60 -16.29 4.95 -10.90
C ASP A 60 -17.46 4.50 -11.78
N GLN A 61 -17.35 4.60 -13.11
CA GLN A 61 -18.29 3.97 -14.05
C GLN A 61 -17.55 2.93 -14.88
N SER A 62 -18.04 1.69 -14.86
CA SER A 62 -17.55 0.62 -15.73
C SER A 62 -18.57 0.26 -16.80
N TRP A 63 -18.07 0.07 -18.01
CA TRP A 63 -18.84 -0.38 -19.15
C TRP A 63 -18.19 -1.60 -19.78
N ARG A 64 -19.03 -2.48 -20.30
CA ARG A 64 -18.62 -3.66 -21.06
C ARG A 64 -19.18 -3.58 -22.46
N SER A 65 -18.44 -4.04 -23.47
CA SER A 65 -19.00 -4.14 -24.82
C SER A 65 -20.20 -5.11 -24.82
N ALA A 66 -21.28 -4.69 -25.48
CA ALA A 66 -22.52 -5.46 -25.57
C ALA A 66 -22.31 -6.79 -26.31
N ASP A 67 -21.53 -6.72 -27.39
CA ASP A 67 -21.12 -7.81 -28.24
C ASP A 67 -19.58 -7.91 -28.27
N THR A 68 -19.07 -9.03 -28.78
CA THR A 68 -17.64 -9.20 -29.04
C THR A 68 -17.23 -8.47 -30.31
N VAL A 69 -16.10 -7.78 -30.29
CA VAL A 69 -15.52 -7.09 -31.45
C VAL A 69 -14.41 -7.93 -32.09
N ASP A 70 -14.24 -7.80 -33.40
CA ASP A 70 -13.15 -8.49 -34.09
C ASP A 70 -11.79 -7.78 -33.91
N ALA A 71 -10.71 -8.40 -34.41
CA ALA A 71 -9.36 -7.87 -34.29
C ALA A 71 -9.17 -6.51 -35.01
N ALA A 72 -9.89 -6.26 -36.11
CA ALA A 72 -9.78 -5.01 -36.86
C ALA A 72 -10.48 -3.88 -36.10
N GLN A 73 -11.69 -4.14 -35.61
CA GLN A 73 -12.45 -3.20 -34.77
C GLN A 73 -11.71 -2.88 -33.47
N LEU A 74 -11.09 -3.88 -32.82
CA LEU A 74 -10.29 -3.64 -31.61
C LEU A 74 -9.10 -2.70 -31.88
N LYS A 75 -8.39 -2.89 -32.99
CA LYS A 75 -7.28 -1.99 -33.40
C LYS A 75 -7.77 -0.57 -33.62
N ASP A 76 -8.93 -0.40 -34.25
CA ASP A 76 -9.52 0.91 -34.49
C ASP A 76 -9.95 1.59 -33.18
N ILE A 77 -10.63 0.87 -32.28
CA ILE A 77 -11.05 1.39 -30.97
C ILE A 77 -9.84 1.84 -30.15
N LEU A 78 -8.84 0.96 -29.98
CA LEU A 78 -7.65 1.29 -29.21
C LEU A 78 -6.81 2.38 -29.89
N GLY A 79 -6.82 2.46 -31.23
CA GLY A 79 -6.16 3.51 -31.98
C GLY A 79 -6.82 4.88 -31.84
N LEU A 80 -8.15 4.94 -31.82
CA LEU A 80 -8.92 6.15 -31.49
C LEU A 80 -8.68 6.56 -30.03
N TYR A 81 -8.70 5.60 -29.11
CA TYR A 81 -8.41 5.85 -27.70
C TYR A 81 -6.99 6.39 -27.49
N LEU A 82 -5.98 5.79 -28.12
CA LEU A 82 -4.58 6.24 -28.07
C LEU A 82 -4.42 7.70 -28.53
N ARG A 83 -5.22 8.13 -29.52
CA ARG A 83 -5.25 9.51 -30.03
C ARG A 83 -6.12 10.47 -29.22
N ARG A 84 -6.72 9.99 -28.12
CA ARG A 84 -7.70 10.73 -27.28
C ARG A 84 -8.92 11.21 -28.08
N ASP A 85 -9.28 10.49 -29.15
CA ASP A 85 -10.45 10.82 -29.97
C ASP A 85 -11.72 10.27 -29.32
N PRO A 86 -12.67 11.10 -28.86
CA PRO A 86 -13.86 10.65 -28.12
C PRO A 86 -14.80 9.74 -28.93
N SER A 87 -14.61 9.63 -30.26
CA SER A 87 -15.40 8.73 -31.12
C SER A 87 -15.18 7.24 -30.84
N TRP A 88 -14.13 6.85 -30.12
CA TRP A 88 -13.90 5.45 -29.72
C TRP A 88 -15.11 4.83 -28.99
N HIS A 89 -15.83 5.64 -28.20
CA HIS A 89 -17.01 5.18 -27.45
C HIS A 89 -18.21 4.86 -28.36
N ARG A 90 -18.21 5.32 -29.61
CA ARG A 90 -19.25 5.02 -30.61
C ARG A 90 -18.88 3.86 -31.53
N ALA A 91 -17.64 3.36 -31.44
CA ALA A 91 -17.16 2.29 -32.30
C ALA A 91 -17.68 0.90 -31.88
N CYS A 92 -18.29 0.78 -30.69
CA CYS A 92 -19.08 -0.39 -30.29
C CYS A 92 -20.19 0.02 -29.32
N ASP A 93 -21.19 -0.84 -29.15
CA ASP A 93 -22.23 -0.66 -28.16
C ASP A 93 -21.72 -1.02 -26.76
N TRP A 94 -21.96 -0.15 -25.79
CA TRP A 94 -21.53 -0.30 -24.39
C TRP A 94 -22.74 -0.54 -23.49
N LYS A 95 -22.61 -1.48 -22.56
CA LYS A 95 -23.56 -1.71 -21.46
C LYS A 95 -22.93 -1.29 -20.15
N SER A 96 -23.65 -0.52 -19.33
CA SER A 96 -23.24 -0.23 -17.95
C SER A 96 -23.17 -1.54 -17.17
N GLU A 97 -22.08 -1.73 -16.43
CA GLU A 97 -21.86 -2.95 -15.66
C GLU A 97 -22.71 -3.02 -14.38
N ASP A 98 -23.36 -1.91 -14.01
CA ASP A 98 -24.33 -1.83 -12.92
C ASP A 98 -25.60 -2.65 -13.19
N ASP A 99 -25.97 -2.84 -14.46
CA ASP A 99 -27.13 -3.61 -14.88
C ASP A 99 -26.72 -5.02 -15.36
N ASN A 100 -26.68 -5.93 -14.39
CA ASN A 100 -26.72 -7.39 -14.57
C ASN A 100 -25.53 -8.03 -15.34
N ASN A 101 -24.73 -8.78 -14.57
CA ASN A 101 -23.99 -9.96 -15.01
C ASN A 101 -22.55 -9.79 -15.54
N ALA A 102 -21.73 -8.97 -14.88
CA ALA A 102 -20.28 -9.04 -15.05
C ALA A 102 -19.62 -10.12 -14.18
N PRO A 103 -18.65 -10.90 -14.73
CA PRO A 103 -17.68 -11.59 -13.89
C PRO A 103 -16.89 -10.51 -13.14
N ALA A 104 -16.82 -10.64 -11.82
CA ALA A 104 -16.20 -9.64 -10.96
C ALA A 104 -14.70 -9.48 -11.32
N THR A 105 -14.37 -8.54 -12.19
CA THR A 105 -13.06 -7.92 -12.26
C THR A 105 -12.95 -7.03 -11.03
N GLY A 106 -12.42 -7.61 -9.94
CA GLY A 106 -12.18 -6.88 -8.73
C GLY A 106 -11.12 -5.81 -8.97
N ILE A 107 -11.53 -4.55 -8.95
CA ILE A 107 -10.65 -3.44 -8.59
C ILE A 107 -11.41 -2.46 -7.69
N SER A 108 -10.73 -2.14 -6.58
CA SER A 108 -10.88 -0.93 -5.76
C SER A 108 -12.18 -0.72 -4.99
N SER A 109 -12.38 -1.51 -3.93
CA SER A 109 -12.61 -0.83 -2.64
C SER A 109 -11.26 -0.68 -1.98
N LYS A 110 -10.48 0.31 -2.45
CA LYS A 110 -9.42 0.90 -1.64
C LYS A 110 -10.06 1.13 -0.27
N SER A 111 -9.60 0.47 0.80
CA SER A 111 -10.01 0.89 2.14
C SER A 111 -9.28 2.21 2.43
N GLU A 112 -9.58 3.24 1.65
CA GLU A 112 -9.37 4.59 2.11
C GLU A 112 -10.14 4.68 3.42
N PRO A 113 -9.54 5.24 4.49
CA PRO A 113 -10.32 5.59 5.66
C PRO A 113 -11.55 6.33 5.14
N PRO A 114 -12.76 5.99 5.61
CA PRO A 114 -13.99 6.54 5.05
C PRO A 114 -13.82 8.04 4.85
N ALA A 115 -14.20 8.61 3.71
CA ALA A 115 -13.96 10.02 3.42
C ALA A 115 -14.44 10.95 4.55
N TRP A 116 -15.49 10.54 5.27
CA TRP A 116 -15.96 11.20 6.49
C TRP A 116 -14.95 11.15 7.65
N ALA A 117 -14.18 10.08 7.84
CA ALA A 117 -13.18 9.95 8.89
C ALA A 117 -11.94 10.83 8.61
N ILE A 118 -11.50 10.92 7.35
CA ILE A 118 -10.43 11.85 6.95
C ILE A 118 -10.91 13.29 7.05
N ALA A 119 -12.13 13.59 6.57
CA ALA A 119 -12.73 14.92 6.67
C ALA A 119 -12.97 15.34 8.12
N VAL A 120 -13.31 14.41 9.02
CA VAL A 120 -13.39 14.67 10.46
C VAL A 120 -11.99 14.93 11.02
N PHE A 121 -10.96 14.13 10.69
CA PHE A 121 -9.60 14.37 11.18
C PHE A 121 -9.02 15.71 10.71
N VAL A 122 -9.04 15.94 9.39
CA VAL A 122 -8.57 17.19 8.77
C VAL A 122 -9.43 18.36 9.21
N GLY A 123 -10.75 18.18 9.31
CA GLY A 123 -11.69 19.19 9.81
C GLY A 123 -11.46 19.53 11.27
N THR A 124 -11.14 18.56 12.13
CA THR A 124 -10.82 18.81 13.55
C THR A 124 -9.50 19.57 13.66
N ILE A 125 -8.47 19.17 12.91
CA ILE A 125 -7.18 19.87 12.87
C ILE A 125 -7.33 21.27 12.28
N ALA A 126 -8.06 21.44 11.17
CA ALA A 126 -8.26 22.72 10.51
C ALA A 126 -9.15 23.67 11.32
N THR A 127 -10.25 23.18 11.89
CA THR A 127 -11.10 23.98 12.80
C THR A 127 -10.33 24.40 14.04
N PHE A 128 -9.39 23.57 14.50
CA PHE A 128 -8.50 23.91 15.59
C PHE A 128 -7.45 24.96 15.20
N PHE A 129 -6.76 24.80 14.07
CA PHE A 129 -5.79 25.81 13.58
C PHE A 129 -6.45 27.14 13.22
N ILE A 130 -7.63 27.10 12.60
CA ILE A 130 -8.43 28.28 12.25
C ILE A 130 -9.00 28.90 13.52
N GLY A 131 -9.58 28.11 14.43
CA GLY A 131 -10.07 28.58 15.72
C GLY A 131 -8.97 29.23 16.56
N PHE A 132 -7.78 28.64 16.60
CA PHE A 132 -6.60 29.16 17.29
C PHE A 132 -6.12 30.49 16.67
N ASN A 133 -5.99 30.58 15.35
CA ASN A 133 -5.60 31.82 14.67
C ASN A 133 -6.68 32.92 14.78
N LEU A 134 -7.95 32.55 14.74
CA LEU A 134 -9.06 33.50 14.84
C LEU A 134 -9.22 34.00 16.29
N MET A 135 -9.01 33.14 17.29
CA MET A 135 -9.08 33.50 18.71
C MET A 135 -7.86 34.33 19.16
N ASP A 136 -6.66 34.06 18.63
CA ASP A 136 -5.49 34.93 18.80
C ASP A 136 -5.70 36.32 18.17
N ALA A 137 -6.52 36.43 17.12
CA ALA A 137 -6.85 37.70 16.49
C ALA A 137 -7.91 38.54 17.24
N ILE A 138 -8.64 37.95 18.20
CA ILE A 138 -9.79 38.59 18.86
C ILE A 138 -9.43 39.12 20.27
N SER A 139 -8.68 38.38 21.10
CA SER A 139 -8.06 38.85 22.37
C SER A 139 -7.31 37.71 23.08
N ASP A 140 -6.37 37.99 23.99
CA ASP A 140 -5.66 36.94 24.76
C ASP A 140 -6.49 36.34 25.92
N SER A 141 -7.62 36.94 26.31
CA SER A 141 -8.36 36.64 27.54
C SER A 141 -9.05 35.27 27.56
N TRP A 142 -9.25 34.62 26.41
CA TRP A 142 -9.78 33.25 26.36
C TRP A 142 -8.76 32.22 26.85
N ARG A 143 -7.47 32.52 26.78
CA ARG A 143 -6.40 31.65 27.29
C ARG A 143 -6.50 31.49 28.81
N ASP A 144 -6.98 32.53 29.50
CA ASP A 144 -7.21 32.54 30.95
C ASP A 144 -8.41 31.68 31.38
N ALA A 145 -9.34 31.41 30.46
CA ALA A 145 -10.51 30.54 30.70
C ALA A 145 -10.21 29.06 30.47
N LEU A 146 -9.13 28.73 29.76
CA LEU A 146 -8.68 27.35 29.58
C LEU A 146 -7.81 26.92 30.77
N PRO A 147 -7.83 25.63 31.16
CA PRO A 147 -6.93 25.14 32.18
C PRO A 147 -5.48 25.43 31.76
N SER A 148 -4.76 26.25 32.53
CA SER A 148 -3.40 26.71 32.25
C SER A 148 -2.33 25.61 32.38
N SER A 149 -2.74 24.34 32.36
CA SER A 149 -1.84 23.23 32.51
C SER A 149 -1.30 22.83 31.14
N ASP A 150 0.03 22.68 31.03
CA ASP A 150 0.73 22.20 29.82
C ASP A 150 0.18 20.85 29.30
N TYR A 151 -0.53 20.11 30.14
CA TYR A 151 -1.18 18.83 29.87
C TYR A 151 -2.47 18.91 29.04
N PHE A 152 -3.12 20.07 29.01
CA PHE A 152 -4.33 20.31 28.23
C PHE A 152 -4.03 20.14 26.74
N TRP A 153 -2.92 20.72 26.28
CA TRP A 153 -2.50 20.67 24.87
C TRP A 153 -2.06 19.29 24.42
N ILE A 154 -1.37 18.53 25.28
CA ILE A 154 -0.99 17.13 24.99
C ILE A 154 -2.26 16.28 24.85
N SER A 155 -3.21 16.42 25.78
CA SER A 155 -4.48 15.69 25.74
C SER A 155 -5.31 16.03 24.50
N LEU A 156 -5.25 17.27 24.02
CA LEU A 156 -5.96 17.73 22.83
C LEU A 156 -5.46 17.08 21.53
N ILE A 157 -4.17 16.73 21.44
CA ILE A 157 -3.59 16.06 20.27
C ILE A 157 -3.86 14.54 20.33
N PHE A 158 -3.71 13.93 21.51
CA PHE A 158 -3.81 12.48 21.66
C PHE A 158 -5.27 11.98 21.72
N ALA A 159 -6.19 12.71 22.34
CA ALA A 159 -7.59 12.30 22.48
C ALA A 159 -8.30 12.06 21.12
N PRO A 160 -8.22 12.94 20.10
CA PRO A 160 -8.84 12.67 18.81
C PRO A 160 -8.19 11.50 18.06
N MET A 161 -6.89 11.28 18.22
CA MET A 161 -6.20 10.13 17.62
C MET A 161 -6.70 8.80 18.22
N VAL A 162 -6.85 8.75 19.55
CA VAL A 162 -7.41 7.59 20.25
C VAL A 162 -8.87 7.38 19.87
N LEU A 163 -9.67 8.44 19.82
CA LEU A 163 -11.08 8.38 19.41
C LEU A 163 -11.26 7.84 18.00
N LEU A 164 -10.47 8.31 17.03
CA LEU A 164 -10.50 7.82 15.66
C LEU A 164 -10.13 6.34 15.57
N LEU A 165 -9.15 5.89 16.34
CA LEU A 165 -8.73 4.49 16.35
C LEU A 165 -9.80 3.59 16.96
N VAL A 166 -10.45 4.02 18.04
CA VAL A 166 -11.62 3.34 18.63
C VAL A 166 -12.78 3.27 17.63
N LEU A 167 -13.05 4.36 16.92
CA LEU A 167 -14.12 4.42 15.93
C LEU A 167 -13.84 3.51 14.73
N ALA A 168 -12.60 3.50 14.21
CA ALA A 168 -12.17 2.60 13.15
C ALA A 168 -12.31 1.13 13.56
N LEU A 169 -11.93 0.79 14.81
CA LEU A 169 -12.11 -0.54 15.38
C LEU A 169 -13.60 -0.90 15.49
N ALA A 170 -14.44 0.02 15.97
CA ALA A 170 -15.88 -0.19 16.08
C ALA A 170 -16.53 -0.46 14.72
N VAL A 171 -16.16 0.30 13.68
CA VAL A 171 -16.64 0.08 12.30
C VAL A 171 -16.25 -1.31 11.80
N LYS A 172 -14.99 -1.73 12.00
CA LYS A 172 -14.53 -3.08 11.64
C LYS A 172 -15.27 -4.17 12.43
N LEU A 173 -15.51 -3.97 13.73
CA LEU A 173 -16.28 -4.91 14.55
C LEU A 173 -17.76 -5.03 14.10
N ILE A 174 -18.37 -3.92 13.67
CA ILE A 174 -19.73 -3.94 13.10
C ILE A 174 -19.76 -4.73 11.79
N ALA A 175 -18.76 -4.54 10.91
CA ALA A 175 -18.65 -5.31 9.67
C ALA A 175 -18.51 -6.82 9.94
N VAL A 176 -17.67 -7.20 10.90
CA VAL A 176 -17.52 -8.60 11.34
C VAL A 176 -18.83 -9.18 11.88
N ARG A 177 -19.58 -8.43 12.71
CA ARG A 177 -20.88 -8.89 13.23
C ARG A 177 -21.93 -9.08 12.13
N LYS A 178 -21.96 -8.19 11.14
CA LYS A 178 -22.86 -8.31 9.98
C LYS A 178 -22.53 -9.57 9.18
N ALA A 179 -21.25 -9.83 8.97
CA ALA A 179 -20.80 -10.99 8.22
C ALA A 179 -21.01 -12.31 8.97
N ALA A 180 -20.95 -12.33 10.31
CA ALA A 180 -21.12 -13.53 11.13
C ALA A 180 -22.42 -14.33 10.86
N HIS A 181 -23.45 -13.69 10.31
CA HIS A 181 -24.74 -14.32 10.00
C HIS A 181 -24.87 -14.73 8.53
N TRP A 182 -23.81 -14.60 7.73
CA TRP A 182 -23.85 -14.97 6.33
C TRP A 182 -23.99 -16.49 6.17
N PRO A 183 -24.97 -16.96 5.37
CA PRO A 183 -25.07 -18.36 4.98
C PRO A 183 -23.86 -18.79 4.15
N SER A 184 -23.65 -20.11 4.10
CA SER A 184 -22.57 -20.70 3.33
C SER A 184 -23.08 -21.57 2.19
N ALA A 185 -22.40 -21.52 1.05
CA ALA A 185 -22.58 -22.44 -0.07
C ALA A 185 -21.26 -23.15 -0.39
N MET A 186 -21.34 -24.34 -0.99
CA MET A 186 -20.16 -25.01 -1.51
C MET A 186 -19.79 -24.39 -2.86
N GLY A 187 -18.50 -24.09 -3.02
CA GLY A 187 -17.92 -23.54 -4.22
C GLY A 187 -16.65 -24.29 -4.62
N ARG A 188 -16.07 -23.90 -5.75
CA ARG A 188 -14.84 -24.47 -6.29
C ARG A 188 -13.87 -23.34 -6.62
N VAL A 189 -12.61 -23.52 -6.23
CA VAL A 189 -11.54 -22.59 -6.60
C VAL A 189 -11.24 -22.74 -8.09
N THR A 190 -11.36 -21.65 -8.85
CA THR A 190 -11.08 -21.59 -10.29
C THR A 190 -9.69 -21.04 -10.58
N ARG A 191 -9.15 -20.18 -9.70
CA ARG A 191 -7.80 -19.61 -9.82
C ARG A 191 -7.14 -19.50 -8.44
N SER A 192 -5.85 -19.80 -8.38
CA SER A 192 -5.00 -19.64 -7.19
C SER A 192 -3.60 -19.26 -7.67
N ALA A 193 -3.27 -17.97 -7.59
CA ALA A 193 -2.01 -17.42 -8.08
C ALA A 193 -1.57 -16.21 -7.24
N ILE A 194 -0.31 -15.79 -7.38
CA ILE A 194 0.18 -14.54 -6.81
C ILE A 194 -0.12 -13.41 -7.79
N ARG A 195 -0.65 -12.30 -7.31
CA ARG A 195 -0.80 -11.06 -8.07
C ARG A 195 0.07 -9.98 -7.43
N ALA A 196 0.91 -9.35 -8.23
CA ALA A 196 1.60 -8.14 -7.82
C ALA A 196 0.62 -6.96 -7.85
N ARG A 197 0.25 -6.44 -6.69
CA ARG A 197 -0.51 -5.21 -6.56
C ARG A 197 0.43 -4.04 -6.44
N ARG A 198 0.34 -3.12 -7.38
CA ARG A 198 1.06 -1.84 -7.36
C ARG A 198 0.16 -0.81 -6.70
N SER A 199 0.53 -0.31 -5.52
CA SER A 199 -0.18 0.78 -4.87
C SER A 199 0.63 2.06 -4.98
N GLN A 200 0.00 3.12 -5.50
CA GLN A 200 0.57 4.46 -5.45
C GLN A 200 0.00 5.16 -4.21
N GLY A 201 0.84 5.30 -3.18
CA GLY A 201 0.46 6.04 -1.98
C GLY A 201 0.50 7.56 -2.21
N THR A 202 0.10 8.32 -1.19
CA THR A 202 0.20 9.80 -1.17
C THR A 202 1.65 10.30 -1.33
N SER A 203 2.64 9.46 -1.03
CA SER A 203 4.02 9.63 -1.47
C SER A 203 4.18 8.99 -2.85
N ASP A 204 4.70 9.73 -3.85
CA ASP A 204 4.99 9.32 -5.25
C ASP A 204 5.82 8.03 -5.46
N THR A 205 6.13 7.31 -4.38
CA THR A 205 6.80 6.00 -4.41
C THR A 205 5.77 4.89 -4.53
N VAL A 206 5.67 4.31 -5.72
CA VAL A 206 4.87 3.09 -5.96
C VAL A 206 5.43 1.96 -5.08
N GLN A 207 4.57 1.31 -4.30
CA GLN A 207 4.89 0.08 -3.58
C GLN A 207 4.33 -1.12 -4.34
N VAL A 208 5.08 -2.23 -4.34
CA VAL A 208 4.64 -3.50 -4.92
C VAL A 208 4.41 -4.47 -3.77
N HIS A 209 3.20 -4.96 -3.64
CA HIS A 209 2.82 -5.98 -2.68
C HIS A 209 2.39 -7.24 -3.43
N ASN A 210 2.96 -8.39 -3.05
CA ASN A 210 2.52 -9.68 -3.57
C ASN A 210 1.32 -10.16 -2.73
N GLU A 211 0.16 -10.24 -3.37
CA GLU A 211 -1.10 -10.63 -2.74
C GLU A 211 -1.61 -11.96 -3.32
N PRO A 212 -2.24 -12.83 -2.51
CA PRO A 212 -2.85 -14.05 -3.01
C PRO A 212 -4.12 -13.72 -3.81
N ALA A 213 -4.12 -14.02 -5.11
CA ALA A 213 -5.27 -13.88 -5.98
C ALA A 213 -6.00 -15.22 -6.11
N ILE A 214 -6.99 -15.42 -5.23
CA ILE A 214 -7.87 -16.58 -5.26
C ILE A 214 -9.17 -16.19 -5.96
N ALA A 215 -9.58 -16.95 -6.98
CA ALA A 215 -10.92 -16.83 -7.56
C ALA A 215 -11.68 -18.14 -7.37
N TYR A 216 -12.97 -18.04 -7.11
CA TYR A 216 -13.84 -19.19 -6.88
C TYR A 216 -15.22 -18.97 -7.46
N GLU A 217 -15.89 -20.06 -7.81
CA GLU A 217 -17.28 -20.09 -8.24
C GLU A 217 -18.14 -20.84 -7.21
N PHE A 218 -19.38 -20.40 -7.00
CA PHE A 218 -20.32 -21.08 -6.11
C PHE A 218 -21.76 -20.91 -6.62
N THR A 219 -22.67 -21.75 -6.14
CA THR A 219 -24.09 -21.65 -6.48
C THR A 219 -24.87 -21.21 -5.24
N ALA A 220 -25.59 -20.09 -5.34
CA ALA A 220 -26.45 -19.56 -4.29
C ALA A 220 -27.73 -19.02 -4.89
N LEU A 221 -28.87 -19.24 -4.21
CA LEU A 221 -30.19 -18.80 -4.67
C LEU A 221 -30.53 -19.26 -6.11
N GLY A 222 -30.08 -20.46 -6.48
CA GLY A 222 -30.30 -21.03 -7.82
C GLY A 222 -29.49 -20.39 -8.96
N ARG A 223 -28.53 -19.49 -8.63
CA ARG A 223 -27.65 -18.83 -9.61
C ARG A 223 -26.18 -19.11 -9.28
N LYS A 224 -25.35 -19.16 -10.33
CA LYS A 224 -23.89 -19.24 -10.19
C LYS A 224 -23.34 -17.84 -9.93
N TRP A 225 -22.40 -17.76 -8.99
CA TRP A 225 -21.73 -16.55 -8.58
C TRP A 225 -20.22 -16.78 -8.53
N THR A 226 -19.46 -15.72 -8.72
CA THR A 226 -17.99 -15.75 -8.63
C THR A 226 -17.52 -14.78 -7.58
N GLY A 227 -16.48 -15.12 -6.84
CA GLY A 227 -15.85 -14.26 -5.85
C GLY A 227 -14.34 -14.34 -5.88
N GLN A 228 -13.70 -13.33 -5.28
CA GLN A 228 -12.24 -13.21 -5.23
C GLN A 228 -11.71 -12.87 -3.82
N ARG A 229 -12.60 -12.68 -2.84
CA ARG A 229 -12.22 -12.19 -1.51
C ARG A 229 -11.95 -13.38 -0.60
N ILE A 230 -10.77 -13.40 0.00
CA ILE A 230 -10.42 -14.42 0.97
C ILE A 230 -11.08 -14.10 2.31
N SER A 231 -10.88 -12.89 2.85
CA SER A 231 -11.44 -12.48 4.14
C SER A 231 -12.19 -11.14 4.06
N LEU A 232 -12.82 -10.75 5.18
CA LEU A 232 -13.43 -9.41 5.33
C LEU A 232 -12.41 -8.27 5.49
N GLY A 233 -11.14 -8.60 5.75
CA GLY A 233 -10.05 -7.64 5.75
C GLY A 233 -9.46 -7.46 4.35
N ASP A 234 -8.84 -6.31 4.11
CA ASP A 234 -7.87 -6.22 3.03
C ASP A 234 -6.69 -7.10 3.44
N ASP A 235 -6.42 -8.16 2.68
CA ASP A 235 -5.19 -8.92 2.83
C ASP A 235 -4.04 -7.95 2.54
N THR A 236 -3.35 -7.50 3.58
CA THR A 236 -2.28 -6.49 3.51
C THR A 236 -1.00 -7.00 2.84
N GLY A 237 -1.11 -8.10 2.07
CA GLY A 237 -0.04 -8.71 1.28
C GLY A 237 1.09 -9.29 2.12
N GLY A 238 1.88 -10.15 1.48
CA GLY A 238 3.22 -10.51 1.94
C GLY A 238 3.30 -11.76 2.82
N ALA A 239 2.98 -11.66 4.11
CA ALA A 239 3.47 -12.61 5.12
C ALA A 239 2.87 -14.03 5.04
N ASN A 240 1.64 -14.18 4.50
CA ASN A 240 0.93 -15.47 4.46
C ASN A 240 0.54 -15.90 3.04
N THR A 241 1.04 -15.23 2.00
CA THR A 241 0.60 -15.44 0.61
C THR A 241 0.70 -16.91 0.17
N GLU A 242 1.83 -17.56 0.44
CA GLU A 242 2.05 -18.96 0.04
C GLU A 242 1.20 -19.95 0.86
N ALA A 243 1.07 -19.72 2.17
CA ALA A 243 0.21 -20.52 3.03
C ALA A 243 -1.26 -20.46 2.59
N THR A 244 -1.72 -19.30 2.12
CA THR A 244 -3.07 -19.12 1.56
C THR A 244 -3.24 -19.89 0.25
N LEU A 245 -2.25 -19.86 -0.65
CA LEU A 245 -2.30 -20.63 -1.91
C LEU A 245 -2.34 -22.13 -1.65
N GLN A 246 -1.57 -22.62 -0.67
CA GLN A 246 -1.60 -24.03 -0.25
C GLN A 246 -2.94 -24.44 0.38
N ARG A 247 -3.61 -23.51 1.08
CA ARG A 247 -4.95 -23.74 1.65
C ARG A 247 -6.04 -23.80 0.58
N TYR A 248 -5.86 -23.04 -0.52
CA TYR A 248 -6.85 -22.89 -1.59
C TYR A 248 -6.25 -23.24 -2.97
N PRO A 249 -5.88 -24.51 -3.24
CA PRO A 249 -5.38 -24.90 -4.55
C PRO A 249 -6.49 -24.91 -5.61
N VAL A 250 -6.11 -24.73 -6.88
CA VAL A 250 -7.07 -24.76 -8.01
C VAL A 250 -7.83 -26.08 -8.02
N GLY A 251 -9.15 -26.00 -8.16
CA GLY A 251 -10.05 -27.14 -8.17
C GLY A 251 -10.52 -27.60 -6.79
N ALA A 252 -9.98 -27.05 -5.70
CA ALA A 252 -10.43 -27.37 -4.34
C ALA A 252 -11.88 -26.96 -4.12
N THR A 253 -12.62 -27.80 -3.41
CA THR A 253 -13.96 -27.49 -2.95
C THR A 253 -13.88 -26.68 -1.67
N VAL A 254 -14.42 -25.47 -1.68
CA VAL A 254 -14.34 -24.49 -0.59
C VAL A 254 -15.71 -24.08 -0.12
N LYS A 255 -15.81 -23.70 1.15
CA LYS A 255 -17.04 -23.11 1.70
C LYS A 255 -16.99 -21.60 1.47
N VAL A 256 -17.96 -21.08 0.72
CA VAL A 256 -18.10 -19.66 0.43
C VAL A 256 -19.21 -19.10 1.29
N PHE A 257 -18.92 -18.07 2.07
CA PHE A 257 -19.91 -17.30 2.81
C PHE A 257 -20.36 -16.12 1.96
N TYR A 258 -21.66 -15.88 1.87
CA TYR A 258 -22.19 -14.81 1.02
C TYR A 258 -23.29 -14.02 1.72
N ASN A 259 -23.39 -12.74 1.42
CA ASN A 259 -24.49 -11.91 1.87
C ASN A 259 -25.77 -12.29 1.09
N PRO A 260 -26.86 -12.73 1.75
CA PRO A 260 -28.06 -13.20 1.06
C PRO A 260 -28.83 -12.07 0.37
N LYS A 261 -28.59 -10.80 0.75
CA LYS A 261 -29.17 -9.62 0.07
C LYS A 261 -28.35 -9.20 -1.15
N ASP A 262 -27.06 -9.49 -1.15
CA ASP A 262 -26.15 -9.21 -2.26
C ASP A 262 -25.09 -10.31 -2.35
N PRO A 263 -25.34 -11.39 -3.11
CA PRO A 263 -24.42 -12.52 -3.19
C PRO A 263 -23.04 -12.20 -3.80
N LYS A 264 -22.85 -11.01 -4.41
CA LYS A 264 -21.53 -10.55 -4.85
C LYS A 264 -20.60 -10.30 -3.65
N ASP A 265 -21.15 -9.90 -2.52
CA ASP A 265 -20.43 -9.76 -1.26
C ASP A 265 -20.26 -11.14 -0.62
N CYS A 266 -19.17 -11.80 -1.00
CA CYS A 266 -18.84 -13.15 -0.58
C CYS A 266 -17.36 -13.27 -0.18
N VAL A 267 -17.06 -14.18 0.75
CA VAL A 267 -15.73 -14.42 1.30
C VAL A 267 -15.51 -15.91 1.59
N LEU A 268 -14.26 -16.37 1.56
CA LEU A 268 -13.88 -17.73 1.96
C LEU A 268 -13.75 -17.87 3.48
N GLU A 269 -13.27 -16.81 4.13
CA GLU A 269 -13.03 -16.71 5.56
C GLU A 269 -13.88 -15.56 6.13
N ARG A 270 -14.98 -15.94 6.78
CA ARG A 270 -15.89 -14.99 7.44
C ARG A 270 -15.41 -14.60 8.84
N ASP A 271 -14.74 -15.51 9.51
CA ASP A 271 -14.34 -15.34 10.90
C ASP A 271 -13.08 -14.46 10.97
N PRO A 272 -13.01 -13.51 11.92
CA PRO A 272 -11.83 -12.67 12.08
C PRO A 272 -10.61 -13.54 12.41
N PRO A 273 -9.39 -13.13 11.99
CA PRO A 273 -8.19 -13.88 12.32
C PRO A 273 -8.08 -14.10 13.83
N ALA A 274 -7.68 -15.32 14.22
CA ALA A 274 -7.59 -15.70 15.62
C ALA A 274 -6.71 -14.69 16.38
N GLY A 275 -7.29 -14.04 17.39
CA GLY A 275 -6.57 -13.06 18.20
C GLY A 275 -6.72 -11.60 17.77
N LEU A 276 -7.47 -11.26 16.71
CA LEU A 276 -7.72 -9.85 16.31
C LEU A 276 -8.19 -8.99 17.49
N GLY A 277 -9.17 -9.47 18.26
CA GLY A 277 -9.66 -8.74 19.44
C GLY A 277 -8.59 -8.51 20.51
N LYS A 278 -7.75 -9.53 20.79
CA LYS A 278 -6.62 -9.41 21.74
C LYS A 278 -5.54 -8.47 21.19
N GLY A 279 -5.22 -8.57 19.91
CA GLY A 279 -4.24 -7.72 19.23
C GLY A 279 -4.65 -6.24 19.21
N CYS A 280 -5.93 -5.95 18.94
CA CYS A 280 -6.45 -4.58 19.00
C CYS A 280 -6.44 -4.02 20.42
N LEU A 281 -6.78 -4.82 21.44
CA LEU A 281 -6.69 -4.41 22.84
C LEU A 281 -5.25 -4.16 23.28
N ILE A 282 -4.31 -5.03 22.91
CA ILE A 282 -2.88 -4.86 23.18
C ILE A 282 -2.36 -3.60 22.47
N GLY A 283 -2.71 -3.39 21.20
CA GLY A 283 -2.32 -2.21 20.45
C GLY A 283 -2.85 -0.91 21.07
N LEU A 284 -4.12 -0.90 21.49
CA LEU A 284 -4.73 0.24 22.16
C LEU A 284 -4.10 0.50 23.53
N ALA A 285 -3.86 -0.53 24.33
CA ALA A 285 -3.15 -0.43 25.60
C ALA A 285 -1.71 0.09 25.42
N ALA A 286 -1.00 -0.38 24.38
CA ALA A 286 0.35 0.08 24.06
C ALA A 286 0.38 1.55 23.63
N LEU A 287 -0.62 2.02 22.87
CA LEU A 287 -0.74 3.43 22.50
C LEU A 287 -1.07 4.32 23.70
N ILE A 288 -1.96 3.88 24.58
CA ILE A 288 -2.26 4.60 25.82
C ILE A 288 -1.00 4.66 26.70
N LEU A 289 -0.31 3.53 26.89
CA LEU A 289 0.93 3.48 27.64
C LEU A 289 1.99 4.39 27.03
N PHE A 290 2.14 4.39 25.70
CA PHE A 290 3.04 5.29 24.99
C PHE A 290 2.69 6.75 25.25
N GLY A 291 1.42 7.13 25.19
CA GLY A 291 0.94 8.46 25.56
C GLY A 291 1.29 8.84 27.00
N ILE A 292 1.08 7.92 27.95
CA ILE A 292 1.43 8.11 29.37
C ILE A 292 2.95 8.29 29.55
N VAL A 293 3.77 7.51 28.85
CA VAL A 293 5.24 7.61 28.91
C VAL A 293 5.70 8.94 28.31
N VAL A 294 5.18 9.34 27.15
CA VAL A 294 5.50 10.64 26.54
C VAL A 294 5.10 11.78 27.46
N TRP A 295 3.90 11.73 28.03
CA TRP A 295 3.41 12.68 29.02
C TRP A 295 4.38 12.78 30.20
N TYR A 296 4.70 11.66 30.85
CA TYR A 296 5.62 11.60 31.99
C TYR A 296 7.02 12.14 31.65
N LEU A 297 7.55 11.80 30.48
CA LEU A 297 8.87 12.27 30.02
C LEU A 297 8.90 13.78 29.79
N VAL A 298 7.82 14.37 29.27
CA VAL A 298 7.74 15.81 29.02
C VAL A 298 7.57 16.59 30.33
N THR A 299 6.86 16.03 31.31
CA THR A 299 6.33 16.83 32.43
C THR A 299 7.04 16.55 33.75
N ASN A 300 7.23 15.28 34.07
CA ASN A 300 7.80 14.84 35.34
C ASN A 300 9.30 14.57 35.24
N ALA A 301 9.77 14.00 34.13
CA ALA A 301 11.19 13.72 33.96
C ALA A 301 12.02 15.00 33.82
N THR A 302 11.49 16.02 33.12
CA THR A 302 12.16 17.33 32.96
C THR A 302 12.30 18.07 34.29
N SER A 303 11.24 18.11 35.10
CA SER A 303 11.24 18.75 36.42
C SER A 303 12.13 18.00 37.42
N LEU A 304 12.10 16.67 37.42
CA LEU A 304 12.95 15.83 38.26
C LEU A 304 14.43 15.98 37.89
N LEU A 305 14.77 15.94 36.60
CA LEU A 305 16.15 16.14 36.13
C LEU A 305 16.66 17.55 36.45
N GLY A 306 15.80 18.58 36.44
CA GLY A 306 16.18 19.92 36.88
C GLY A 306 16.64 20.00 38.34
N GLN A 307 16.13 19.13 39.22
CA GLN A 307 16.54 19.08 40.63
C GLN A 307 17.93 18.46 40.80
N TYR A 308 18.26 17.44 40.01
CA TYR A 308 19.55 16.73 40.08
C TYR A 308 20.63 17.34 39.18
N LEU A 309 20.24 18.07 38.13
CA LEU A 309 21.11 18.70 37.15
C LEU A 309 20.84 20.21 37.08
N PRO A 310 21.16 20.97 38.15
CA PRO A 310 20.77 22.38 38.28
C PRO A 310 21.45 23.31 37.26
N LYS A 311 22.56 22.89 36.65
CA LYS A 311 23.27 23.64 35.59
C LYS A 311 22.90 23.20 34.17
N GLY A 312 22.08 22.15 34.03
CA GLY A 312 21.74 21.56 32.74
C GLY A 312 20.52 22.18 32.07
N ASN A 313 20.23 21.73 30.86
CA ASN A 313 18.97 21.93 30.15
C ASN A 313 18.19 20.59 30.14
N PRO A 314 17.30 20.35 31.13
CA PRO A 314 16.63 19.07 31.28
C PRO A 314 15.76 18.67 30.07
N PRO A 315 14.95 19.56 29.45
CA PRO A 315 14.18 19.22 28.25
C PRO A 315 15.04 18.71 27.09
N LEU A 316 16.13 19.41 26.78
CA LEU A 316 17.03 19.02 25.68
C LEU A 316 17.76 17.71 25.97
N THR A 317 18.11 17.48 27.24
CA THR A 317 18.76 16.24 27.70
C THR A 317 17.82 15.03 27.57
N VAL A 318 16.56 15.16 27.97
CA VAL A 318 15.54 14.10 27.81
C VAL A 318 15.32 13.79 26.34
N PHE A 319 15.12 14.82 25.51
CA PHE A 319 14.93 14.65 24.07
C PHE A 319 16.10 13.92 23.41
N ALA A 320 17.34 14.41 23.64
CA ALA A 320 18.54 13.83 23.05
C ALA A 320 18.74 12.37 23.48
N THR A 321 18.43 12.04 24.74
CA THR A 321 18.50 10.67 25.27
C THR A 321 17.46 9.76 24.63
N CYS A 322 16.19 10.16 24.59
CA CYS A 322 15.11 9.37 24.00
C CYS A 322 15.32 9.15 22.50
N PHE A 323 15.73 10.20 21.78
CA PHE A 323 16.02 10.10 20.36
C PHE A 323 17.26 9.24 20.07
N GLY A 324 18.31 9.38 20.89
CA GLY A 324 19.49 8.50 20.85
C GLY A 324 19.14 7.03 21.04
N LEU A 325 18.28 6.70 22.03
CA LEU A 325 17.79 5.34 22.28
C LEU A 325 16.96 4.79 21.10
N LEU A 326 16.08 5.61 20.52
CA LEU A 326 15.30 5.23 19.34
C LEU A 326 16.22 4.86 18.17
N LEU A 327 17.19 5.72 17.85
CA LEU A 327 18.15 5.48 16.77
C LEU A 327 19.03 4.27 17.04
N LEU A 328 19.44 4.06 18.29
CA LEU A 328 20.20 2.88 18.71
C LEU A 328 19.40 1.59 18.47
N LEU A 329 18.12 1.57 18.85
CA LEU A 329 17.22 0.44 18.62
C LEU A 329 17.06 0.18 17.11
N ILE A 330 16.80 1.21 16.30
CA ILE A 330 16.69 1.11 14.84
C ILE A 330 18.00 0.54 14.23
N SER A 331 19.16 1.00 14.70
CA SER A 331 20.45 0.49 14.25
C SER A 331 20.65 -0.98 14.62
N ILE A 332 20.31 -1.39 15.85
CA ILE A 332 20.47 -2.78 16.30
C ILE A 332 19.52 -3.72 15.54
N THR A 333 18.24 -3.38 15.44
CA THR A 333 17.23 -4.20 14.75
C THR A 333 17.53 -4.27 13.26
N GLY A 334 17.86 -3.14 12.63
CA GLY A 334 18.24 -3.07 11.22
C GLY A 334 19.48 -3.89 10.89
N ARG A 335 20.53 -3.83 11.72
CA ARG A 335 21.72 -4.69 11.56
C ARG A 335 21.39 -6.17 11.72
N ARG A 336 20.59 -6.54 12.71
CA ARG A 336 20.19 -7.94 12.92
C ARG A 336 19.42 -8.45 11.70
N ALA A 337 18.44 -7.69 11.24
CA ALA A 337 17.65 -8.05 10.07
C ALA A 337 18.51 -8.11 8.80
N SER A 338 19.42 -7.16 8.59
CA SER A 338 20.37 -7.17 7.46
C SER A 338 21.35 -8.35 7.51
N ARG A 339 21.79 -8.79 8.71
CA ARG A 339 22.62 -10.00 8.87
C ARG A 339 21.85 -11.28 8.57
N ILE A 340 20.58 -11.35 8.95
CA ILE A 340 19.71 -12.47 8.60
C ILE A 340 19.52 -12.50 7.08
N ALA A 341 19.23 -11.34 6.49
CA ALA A 341 19.07 -11.20 5.04
C ALA A 341 20.33 -11.56 4.26
N ALA A 342 21.52 -11.27 4.79
CA ALA A 342 22.78 -11.65 4.18
C ALA A 342 22.97 -13.17 4.01
N ASN A 343 22.22 -13.99 4.77
CA ASN A 343 22.24 -15.46 4.66
C ASN A 343 21.01 -16.01 3.93
N TRP A 344 20.19 -15.16 3.31
CA TRP A 344 19.04 -15.61 2.55
C TRP A 344 19.45 -16.39 1.29
N PRO A 345 18.69 -17.44 0.93
CA PRO A 345 18.86 -18.13 -0.33
C PRO A 345 18.65 -17.18 -1.52
N THR A 346 19.29 -17.51 -2.64
CA THR A 346 19.23 -16.74 -3.88
C THR A 346 18.51 -17.49 -4.98
N VAL A 347 17.77 -16.76 -5.81
CA VAL A 347 17.19 -17.26 -7.06
C VAL A 347 17.47 -16.28 -8.19
N GLN A 348 17.53 -16.77 -9.43
CA GLN A 348 17.65 -15.89 -10.60
C GLN A 348 16.37 -15.08 -10.78
N GLY A 349 16.51 -13.75 -10.77
CA GLY A 349 15.46 -12.81 -11.09
C GLY A 349 15.84 -11.91 -12.26
N ARG A 350 14.86 -11.16 -12.78
CA ARG A 350 15.05 -10.26 -13.92
C ARG A 350 14.42 -8.91 -13.64
N ILE A 351 15.14 -7.83 -13.97
CA ILE A 351 14.61 -6.47 -13.91
C ILE A 351 13.52 -6.28 -14.96
N VAL A 352 12.34 -5.83 -14.54
CA VAL A 352 11.20 -5.52 -15.41
C VAL A 352 10.89 -4.03 -15.49
N VAL A 353 11.25 -3.25 -14.47
CA VAL A 353 11.15 -1.78 -14.48
C VAL A 353 12.48 -1.19 -14.02
N SER A 354 12.96 -0.16 -14.71
CA SER A 354 14.11 0.62 -14.29
C SER A 354 14.04 2.03 -14.84
N GLU A 355 13.60 2.96 -14.00
CA GLU A 355 13.38 4.35 -14.39
C GLU A 355 13.65 5.32 -13.25
N VAL A 356 13.81 6.60 -13.59
CA VAL A 356 14.00 7.66 -12.59
C VAL A 356 12.66 8.37 -12.39
N LYS A 357 12.06 8.19 -11.21
CA LYS A 357 10.85 8.91 -10.83
C LYS A 357 11.20 10.24 -10.17
N THR A 358 10.41 11.25 -10.50
CA THR A 358 10.47 12.55 -9.85
C THR A 358 9.47 12.54 -8.70
N VAL A 359 9.94 12.85 -7.49
CA VAL A 359 9.12 12.98 -6.29
C VAL A 359 9.04 14.47 -5.96
N ASN A 360 7.85 15.04 -6.15
CA ASN A 360 7.58 16.43 -5.79
C ASN A 360 6.94 16.46 -4.40
N ASN A 361 7.74 16.77 -3.37
CA ASN A 361 7.19 17.07 -2.06
C ASN A 361 7.02 18.59 -1.96
N ALA A 362 5.79 19.08 -1.99
CA ALA A 362 5.49 20.48 -1.73
C ALA A 362 4.46 20.63 -0.61
N PRO A 363 4.87 21.25 0.51
CA PRO A 363 4.09 22.28 1.17
C PRO A 363 4.73 23.63 0.83
N GLU A 364 3.88 24.57 0.41
CA GLU A 364 4.13 25.99 0.10
C GLU A 364 5.57 26.54 0.17
N GLY A 365 6.09 26.96 -0.98
CA GLY A 365 7.12 28.01 -1.09
C GLY A 365 8.49 27.58 -1.59
N HIS A 366 8.95 26.34 -1.36
CA HIS A 366 10.27 25.88 -1.80
C HIS A 366 10.19 24.46 -2.39
N SER A 367 9.99 24.35 -3.71
CA SER A 367 10.02 23.06 -4.40
C SER A 367 11.44 22.48 -4.37
N ARG A 368 11.65 21.37 -3.66
CA ARG A 368 12.86 20.56 -3.76
C ARG A 368 12.52 19.28 -4.49
N THR A 369 12.68 19.31 -5.82
CA THR A 369 12.55 18.13 -6.67
C THR A 369 13.57 17.06 -6.23
N ARG A 370 13.08 15.89 -5.82
CA ARG A 370 13.92 14.72 -5.55
C ARG A 370 13.71 13.68 -6.62
N TYR A 371 14.73 12.86 -6.85
CA TYR A 371 14.68 11.78 -7.82
C TYR A 371 14.89 10.45 -7.10
N THR A 372 14.05 9.48 -7.44
CA THR A 372 14.07 8.14 -6.85
C THR A 372 14.25 7.11 -7.97
N PRO A 373 15.23 6.19 -7.87
CA PRO A 373 15.33 5.08 -8.80
C PRO A 373 14.18 4.10 -8.54
N ALA A 374 13.28 3.95 -9.50
CA ALA A 374 12.24 2.94 -9.49
C ALA A 374 12.76 1.70 -10.23
N VAL A 375 13.22 0.71 -9.47
CA VAL A 375 13.64 -0.59 -9.98
C VAL A 375 12.63 -1.63 -9.48
N GLU A 376 12.09 -2.42 -10.41
CA GLU A 376 11.24 -3.57 -10.11
C GLU A 376 11.82 -4.81 -10.80
N TYR A 377 11.80 -5.94 -10.10
CA TYR A 377 12.29 -7.22 -10.59
C TYR A 377 11.27 -8.32 -10.31
N VAL A 378 11.27 -9.32 -11.19
CA VAL A 378 10.49 -10.55 -11.04
C VAL A 378 11.41 -11.72 -10.76
N TYR A 379 10.96 -12.65 -9.94
CA TYR A 379 11.68 -13.87 -9.57
C TYR A 379 10.68 -14.97 -9.23
N GLN A 380 11.09 -16.22 -9.40
CA GLN A 380 10.20 -17.36 -9.19
C GLN A 380 10.64 -18.18 -7.98
N VAL A 381 9.71 -18.45 -7.06
CA VAL A 381 9.94 -19.32 -5.90
C VAL A 381 8.80 -20.34 -5.85
N ASN A 382 9.13 -21.62 -5.72
CA ASN A 382 8.14 -22.72 -5.68
C ASN A 382 7.12 -22.71 -6.83
N GLY A 383 7.53 -22.27 -8.02
CA GLY A 383 6.67 -22.20 -9.21
C GLY A 383 5.78 -20.95 -9.28
N HIS A 384 5.84 -20.04 -8.31
CA HIS A 384 5.09 -18.80 -8.28
C HIS A 384 5.97 -17.58 -8.60
N ASP A 385 5.45 -16.65 -9.40
CA ASP A 385 6.13 -15.41 -9.72
C ASP A 385 5.90 -14.36 -8.63
N TYR A 386 6.99 -13.82 -8.12
CA TYR A 386 7.02 -12.75 -7.14
C TYR A 386 7.64 -11.50 -7.75
N HIS A 387 7.16 -10.34 -7.30
CA HIS A 387 7.72 -9.05 -7.67
C HIS A 387 8.40 -8.40 -6.46
N GLY A 388 9.50 -7.70 -6.69
CA GLY A 388 10.22 -6.97 -5.66
C GLY A 388 10.75 -5.64 -6.18
N ARG A 389 11.01 -4.72 -5.25
CA ARG A 389 11.56 -3.38 -5.53
C ARG A 389 12.72 -2.97 -4.65
N GLN A 390 13.08 -3.81 -3.67
CA GLN A 390 14.11 -3.46 -2.73
C GLN A 390 15.48 -3.71 -3.37
N ILE A 391 16.17 -2.62 -3.69
CA ILE A 391 17.57 -2.74 -4.08
C ILE A 391 18.41 -3.09 -2.86
N ASN A 392 18.19 -2.38 -1.74
CA ASN A 392 18.85 -2.65 -0.47
C ASN A 392 17.78 -2.94 0.60
N TYR A 393 18.02 -3.96 1.41
CA TYR A 393 17.09 -4.37 2.45
C TYR A 393 16.78 -3.22 3.41
N GLY A 394 15.50 -2.86 3.53
CA GLY A 394 15.02 -1.84 4.47
C GLY A 394 15.42 -0.40 4.17
N ILE A 395 15.95 -0.10 2.97
CA ILE A 395 16.44 1.23 2.61
C ILE A 395 15.80 1.71 1.31
N THR A 396 15.07 2.83 1.40
CA THR A 396 14.58 3.57 0.23
C THR A 396 15.47 4.77 -0.03
N THR A 397 16.17 4.80 -1.17
CA THR A 397 17.06 5.91 -1.52
C THR A 397 16.34 6.93 -2.40
N SER A 398 16.31 8.20 -1.98
CA SER A 398 15.95 9.34 -2.83
C SER A 398 17.07 10.37 -2.78
N GLY A 399 17.32 11.07 -3.89
CA GLY A 399 18.47 11.98 -3.97
C GLY A 399 18.47 12.85 -5.22
N SER A 400 19.68 13.18 -5.68
CA SER A 400 19.87 13.93 -6.92
C SER A 400 19.53 13.05 -8.14
N ARG A 401 19.15 13.70 -9.25
CA ARG A 401 18.89 13.03 -10.52
C ARG A 401 20.03 12.12 -10.94
N LYS A 402 21.26 12.64 -10.89
CA LYS A 402 22.49 11.90 -11.22
C LYS A 402 22.67 10.63 -10.37
N SER A 403 22.28 10.65 -9.10
CA SER A 403 22.35 9.47 -8.23
C SER A 403 21.31 8.42 -8.59
N ALA A 404 20.10 8.86 -8.94
CA ALA A 404 19.03 7.97 -9.40
C ALA A 404 19.38 7.34 -10.76
N GLU A 405 19.85 8.13 -11.71
CA GLU A 405 20.31 7.67 -13.03
C GLU A 405 21.49 6.70 -12.92
N LYS A 406 22.46 6.97 -12.04
CA LYS A 406 23.56 6.04 -11.75
C LYS A 406 23.04 4.70 -11.22
N THR A 407 21.96 4.72 -10.44
CA THR A 407 21.38 3.51 -9.87
C THR A 407 20.63 2.71 -10.94
N THR A 408 19.73 3.35 -11.70
CA THR A 408 18.98 2.68 -12.78
C THR A 408 19.90 2.14 -13.87
N ALA A 409 21.00 2.83 -14.19
CA ALA A 409 22.03 2.34 -15.11
C ALA A 409 22.71 1.04 -14.66
N ARG A 410 22.75 0.73 -13.34
CA ARG A 410 23.27 -0.55 -12.83
C ARG A 410 22.26 -1.70 -12.97
N TYR A 411 20.98 -1.37 -13.08
CA TYR A 411 19.87 -2.35 -13.18
C TYR A 411 19.03 -2.07 -14.44
N PRO A 412 19.58 -2.19 -15.66
CA PRO A 412 18.78 -2.01 -16.87
C PRO A 412 17.69 -3.10 -16.98
N VAL A 413 16.56 -2.76 -17.61
CA VAL A 413 15.48 -3.71 -17.89
C VAL A 413 16.01 -4.91 -18.68
N GLY A 414 15.56 -6.11 -18.31
CA GLY A 414 16.01 -7.38 -18.89
C GLY A 414 17.26 -7.97 -18.25
N LYS A 415 18.00 -7.21 -17.42
CA LYS A 415 19.16 -7.75 -16.70
C LYS A 415 18.73 -8.86 -15.73
N VAL A 416 19.43 -9.98 -15.79
CA VAL A 416 19.28 -11.12 -14.87
C VAL A 416 20.29 -10.98 -13.74
N LEU A 417 19.87 -11.24 -12.50
CA LEU A 417 20.68 -11.11 -11.30
C LEU A 417 20.14 -11.97 -10.15
N ASP A 418 20.99 -12.22 -9.15
CA ASP A 418 20.62 -12.99 -7.97
C ASP A 418 19.74 -12.17 -7.03
N VAL A 419 18.51 -12.64 -6.83
CA VAL A 419 17.55 -12.09 -5.88
C VAL A 419 17.62 -12.89 -4.60
N HIS A 420 17.92 -12.22 -3.49
CA HIS A 420 17.93 -12.83 -2.17
C HIS A 420 16.53 -12.73 -1.58
N TYR A 421 15.93 -13.86 -1.19
CA TYR A 421 14.55 -13.89 -0.69
C TYR A 421 14.47 -14.52 0.70
N ASP A 422 13.56 -14.01 1.52
CA ASP A 422 13.26 -14.61 2.82
C ASP A 422 12.53 -15.94 2.61
N PRO A 423 13.10 -17.10 3.00
CA PRO A 423 12.45 -18.39 2.77
C PRO A 423 11.20 -18.59 3.62
N ALA A 424 11.04 -17.83 4.71
CA ALA A 424 9.81 -17.84 5.50
C ALA A 424 8.73 -16.91 4.90
N ASN A 425 9.12 -15.98 4.04
CA ASN A 425 8.22 -15.04 3.37
C ASN A 425 8.82 -14.62 2.01
N PRO A 426 8.62 -15.40 0.93
CA PRO A 426 9.23 -15.12 -0.36
C PRO A 426 8.80 -13.79 -0.99
N SER A 427 7.75 -13.13 -0.48
CA SER A 427 7.38 -11.77 -0.89
C SER A 427 8.39 -10.69 -0.45
N ASN A 428 9.26 -11.02 0.51
CA ASN A 428 10.31 -10.17 1.03
C ASN A 428 11.64 -10.57 0.37
N ALA A 429 12.12 -9.76 -0.54
CA ALA A 429 13.36 -10.04 -1.27
C ALA A 429 14.12 -8.75 -1.54
N THR A 430 15.45 -8.86 -1.68
CA THR A 430 16.37 -7.74 -1.95
C THR A 430 17.43 -8.13 -2.97
N LEU A 431 17.96 -7.14 -3.70
CA LEU A 431 19.08 -7.35 -4.63
C LEU A 431 20.44 -7.29 -3.91
N GLU A 432 20.57 -6.40 -2.95
CA GLU A 432 21.80 -6.10 -2.23
C GLU A 432 21.57 -6.04 -0.71
N HIS A 433 22.67 -6.20 0.02
CA HIS A 433 22.73 -6.07 1.47
C HIS A 433 23.75 -5.00 1.84
N SER A 434 23.31 -3.79 2.20
CA SER A 434 24.19 -2.75 2.73
C SER A 434 24.04 -2.61 4.23
N THR A 435 25.14 -2.85 4.96
CA THR A 435 25.24 -2.58 6.40
C THR A 435 25.69 -1.15 6.72
N GLY A 436 26.16 -0.40 5.71
CA GLY A 436 26.79 0.91 5.92
C GLY A 436 25.86 1.97 6.50
N PHE A 437 24.59 1.95 6.11
CA PHE A 437 23.60 2.92 6.59
C PHE A 437 23.34 2.81 8.10
N TYR A 438 23.27 1.59 8.64
CA TYR A 438 23.06 1.39 10.07
C TYR A 438 24.29 1.75 10.92
N TRP A 439 25.48 1.83 10.33
CA TRP A 439 26.65 2.42 11.00
C TRP A 439 26.53 3.94 11.13
N PHE A 440 26.03 4.61 10.09
CA PHE A 440 25.76 6.04 10.13
C PHE A 440 24.68 6.38 11.18
N ILE A 441 23.59 5.62 11.25
CA ILE A 441 22.57 5.79 12.31
C ILE A 441 23.17 5.63 13.70
N LEU A 442 24.07 4.66 13.91
CA LEU A 442 24.74 4.49 15.21
C LEU A 442 25.63 5.68 15.57
N ALA A 443 26.34 6.25 14.59
CA ALA A 443 27.16 7.45 14.82
C ALA A 443 26.28 8.63 15.26
N ILE A 444 25.11 8.81 14.64
CA ILE A 444 24.14 9.83 15.07
C ILE A 444 23.62 9.53 16.48
N ALA A 445 23.29 8.28 16.78
CA ALA A 445 22.85 7.90 18.13
C ALA A 445 23.91 8.24 19.18
N ALA A 446 25.19 7.96 18.91
CA ALA A 446 26.31 8.33 19.76
C ALA A 446 26.44 9.86 19.93
N ALA A 447 26.27 10.63 18.85
CA ALA A 447 26.26 12.09 18.91
C ALA A 447 25.09 12.62 19.76
N CYS A 448 23.90 12.02 19.68
CA CYS A 448 22.76 12.37 20.54
C CYS A 448 23.05 12.09 22.01
N PHE A 449 23.70 10.97 22.35
CA PHE A 449 24.12 10.71 23.73
C PHE A 449 25.20 11.68 24.21
N ALA A 450 26.18 12.02 23.36
CA ALA A 450 27.17 13.04 23.70
C ALA A 450 26.51 14.41 23.95
N LEU A 451 25.52 14.79 23.11
CA LEU A 451 24.72 15.99 23.32
C LEU A 451 23.97 15.94 24.65
N ALA A 452 23.34 14.80 24.99
CA ALA A 452 22.65 14.64 26.27
C ALA A 452 23.59 14.81 27.47
N VAL A 453 24.83 14.30 27.40
CA VAL A 453 25.85 14.46 28.45
C VAL A 453 26.36 15.91 28.52
N TYR A 454 26.47 16.59 27.38
CA TYR A 454 26.84 18.01 27.36
C TYR A 454 25.74 18.88 27.97
N THR A 455 24.48 18.66 27.58
CA THR A 455 23.34 19.47 28.02
C THR A 455 22.90 19.14 29.44
N SER A 456 23.32 18.02 30.02
CA SER A 456 23.07 17.70 31.42
C SER A 456 23.89 18.55 32.38
N GLY A 457 24.93 19.26 31.91
CA GLY A 457 25.82 20.04 32.77
C GLY A 457 26.79 19.19 33.59
N LEU A 458 26.92 17.89 33.29
CA LEU A 458 27.90 16.99 33.93
C LEU A 458 29.36 17.30 33.52
N LEU A 459 29.55 17.99 32.40
CA LEU A 459 30.86 18.33 31.84
C LEU A 459 31.28 19.81 32.08
N GLY A 460 30.54 20.58 32.90
CA GLY A 460 30.74 22.03 33.08
C GLY A 460 30.60 22.56 34.51
#